data_AF-K1RRG1-F1
#
_entry.id   AF-K1RRG1-F1
#
_cell.length_a   1.000
_cell.length_b   1.000
_cell.length_c   1.000
_cell.angle_alpha   90.00
_cell.angle_beta   90.00
_cell.angle_gamma   90.00
#
_symmetry.space_group_name_H-M   'P 1'
#
loop_
_entity.id
_entity.type
_entity.pdbx_description
1 polymer ?
#
loop_
_entity_poly.entity_id
_entity_poly.type
_entity_poly.pdbx_seq_one_letter_code
_entity_poly.pdbx_strand_id
1 'polypeptide(L)'
;MFTRFVENISEEKDWCTYWEINRYNKPAPADYTNDKEFWYNLNANFDVMQACLKMYQWTGDAGYLTDPLFTNFYEKSVNEYVHRWALEPEKIMDRSPYMNQPEDFNPNNNFHTCRGLPSYVENFRGLTVGVDLLATMYAGFNAYAEMAGLTGDDVKMTKGRTQAEAYREILENRWWNPDSSFYQTFWTEDQKFYRGEGVPFILWFDASENPDRIRASVKDILSREWNVENMSAFP
;
A
#
# COMPACT_ATOMS: atom_id res chain seq x y z
N MET A 1 -11.81 8.95 -13.25
CA MET A 1 -11.98 7.97 -12.16
C MET A 1 -11.14 8.37 -10.96
N PHE A 2 -9.81 8.48 -11.06
CA PHE A 2 -8.90 8.81 -9.94
C PHE A 2 -9.28 10.05 -9.13
N THR A 3 -9.81 11.10 -9.75
CA THR A 3 -10.35 12.29 -9.05
C THR A 3 -11.31 11.91 -7.90
N ARG A 4 -12.09 10.83 -8.08
CA ARG A 4 -13.05 10.34 -7.10
C ARG A 4 -12.41 9.70 -5.88
N PHE A 5 -11.22 9.14 -6.02
CA PHE A 5 -10.46 8.67 -4.87
C PHE A 5 -9.73 9.84 -4.22
N VAL A 6 -9.00 10.64 -4.99
CA VAL A 6 -8.15 11.71 -4.41
C VAL A 6 -8.96 12.81 -3.72
N GLU A 7 -10.17 13.13 -4.19
CA GLU A 7 -11.04 14.15 -3.56
C GLU A 7 -11.56 13.74 -2.18
N ASN A 8 -11.53 12.45 -1.84
CA ASN A 8 -12.11 11.92 -0.62
C ASN A 8 -11.12 11.77 0.54
N ILE A 9 -9.81 12.03 0.37
CA ILE A 9 -8.87 12.00 1.49
C ILE A 9 -9.22 13.08 2.52
N SER A 10 -9.30 12.72 3.81
CA SER A 10 -9.59 13.69 4.87
C SER A 10 -9.06 13.25 6.24
N GLU A 11 -9.01 14.20 7.18
CA GLU A 11 -8.55 13.94 8.55
C GLU A 11 -9.49 13.01 9.33
N GLU A 12 -10.80 13.14 9.10
CA GLU A 12 -11.85 12.33 9.74
C GLU A 12 -11.79 10.85 9.36
N LYS A 13 -11.14 10.56 8.22
CA LYS A 13 -10.84 9.21 7.74
C LYS A 13 -9.38 8.83 7.96
N ASP A 14 -8.69 9.49 8.88
CA ASP A 14 -7.29 9.19 9.20
C ASP A 14 -6.38 9.21 7.97
N TRP A 15 -6.68 10.13 7.05
CA TRP A 15 -5.99 10.33 5.78
C TRP A 15 -6.09 9.16 4.79
N CYS A 16 -7.03 8.23 4.99
CA CYS A 16 -7.46 7.28 3.96
C CYS A 16 -8.37 7.95 2.92
N THR A 17 -8.36 7.38 1.71
CA THR A 17 -9.46 7.48 0.77
C THR A 17 -10.36 6.23 0.82
N TYR A 18 -11.48 6.25 0.10
CA TYR A 18 -12.37 5.08 0.00
C TYR A 18 -11.68 3.90 -0.66
N TRP A 19 -11.92 2.71 -0.11
CA TRP A 19 -11.45 1.44 -0.66
C TRP A 19 -12.13 1.13 -1.99
N GLU A 20 -13.46 1.15 -1.99
CA GLU A 20 -14.28 0.95 -3.18
C GLU A 20 -15.30 2.06 -3.36
N ILE A 21 -15.59 2.39 -4.63
CA ILE A 21 -16.67 3.29 -5.00
C ILE A 21 -17.59 2.64 -6.04
N ASN A 22 -18.88 2.92 -5.94
CA ASN A 22 -19.84 2.48 -6.95
C ASN A 22 -19.93 3.48 -8.12
N ARG A 23 -20.71 3.11 -9.14
CA ARG A 23 -20.92 3.92 -10.37
C ARG A 23 -21.45 5.34 -10.13
N TYR A 24 -21.96 5.64 -8.94
CA TYR A 24 -22.52 6.94 -8.55
C TYR A 24 -21.54 7.78 -7.74
N ASN A 25 -20.26 7.40 -7.68
CA ASN A 25 -19.25 8.07 -6.85
C ASN A 25 -19.62 8.06 -5.35
N LYS A 26 -20.14 6.94 -4.86
CA LYS A 26 -20.40 6.73 -3.44
C LYS A 26 -19.59 5.54 -2.95
N PRO A 27 -19.12 5.54 -1.70
CA PRO A 27 -18.41 4.38 -1.17
C PRO A 27 -19.28 3.12 -1.28
N ALA A 28 -18.65 1.97 -1.51
CA ALA A 28 -19.35 0.70 -1.60
C ALA A 28 -20.07 0.40 -0.27
N PRO A 29 -21.40 0.15 -0.26
CA PRO A 29 -22.13 -0.08 0.99
C PRO A 29 -21.71 -1.34 1.76
N ALA A 30 -21.06 -2.30 1.09
CA ALA A 30 -20.53 -3.51 1.73
C ALA A 30 -19.39 -3.17 2.69
N ASP A 31 -18.59 -2.15 2.34
CA ASP A 31 -17.31 -1.85 2.98
C ASP A 31 -17.33 -0.51 3.71
N TYR A 32 -18.48 0.16 3.78
CA TYR A 32 -18.61 1.50 4.35
C TYR A 32 -19.93 1.68 5.09
N THR A 33 -19.82 2.02 6.39
CA THR A 33 -20.95 2.49 7.20
C THR A 33 -20.87 3.99 7.44
N ASN A 34 -19.70 4.48 7.84
CA ASN A 34 -19.40 5.89 8.05
C ASN A 34 -17.88 6.12 8.01
N ASP A 35 -17.44 7.38 8.07
CA ASP A 35 -16.02 7.72 8.01
C ASP A 35 -15.17 7.08 9.12
N LYS A 36 -15.74 6.56 10.22
CA LYS A 36 -14.98 5.82 11.25
C LYS A 36 -14.98 4.31 11.03
N GLU A 37 -15.94 3.80 10.28
CA GLU A 37 -16.25 2.38 10.09
C GLU A 37 -16.37 2.06 8.60
N PHE A 38 -15.22 1.86 7.95
CA PHE A 38 -15.12 1.38 6.58
C PHE A 38 -13.85 0.53 6.40
N TRP A 39 -13.61 -0.05 5.22
CA TRP A 39 -12.38 -0.80 4.94
C TRP A 39 -11.18 0.14 4.79
N TYR A 40 -10.30 0.11 5.79
CA TYR A 40 -9.08 0.92 5.83
C TYR A 40 -7.89 0.11 5.29
N ASN A 41 -7.87 -0.15 3.98
CA ASN A 41 -6.76 -0.86 3.34
C ASN A 41 -5.54 0.06 3.22
N LEU A 42 -4.42 -0.35 3.82
CA LEU A 42 -3.24 0.49 3.94
C LEU A 42 -2.42 0.64 2.65
N ASN A 43 -2.64 -0.25 1.68
CA ASN A 43 -1.98 -0.22 0.38
C ASN A 43 -2.57 0.88 -0.52
N ALA A 44 -3.88 1.16 -0.37
CA ALA A 44 -4.69 1.85 -1.36
C ALA A 44 -4.14 3.22 -1.79
N ASN A 45 -3.68 4.04 -0.83
CA ASN A 45 -3.19 5.38 -1.17
C ASN A 45 -1.97 5.33 -2.12
N PHE A 46 -1.03 4.42 -1.83
CA PHE A 46 0.21 4.29 -2.59
C PHE A 46 -0.03 3.66 -3.97
N ASP A 47 -0.99 2.74 -4.07
CA ASP A 47 -1.41 2.15 -5.35
C ASP A 47 -2.05 3.21 -6.27
N VAL A 48 -2.96 4.04 -5.72
CA VAL A 48 -3.54 5.18 -6.44
C VAL A 48 -2.46 6.14 -6.92
N MET A 49 -1.42 6.40 -6.12
CA MET A 49 -0.29 7.25 -6.54
C MET A 49 0.48 6.66 -7.72
N GLN A 50 0.82 5.36 -7.67
CA GLN A 50 1.49 4.68 -8.77
C GLN A 50 0.64 4.69 -10.04
N ALA A 51 -0.66 4.40 -9.90
CA ALA A 51 -1.60 4.43 -11.02
C ALA A 51 -1.72 5.85 -11.63
N CYS A 52 -1.73 6.91 -10.82
CA CYS A 52 -1.71 8.29 -11.33
C CYS A 52 -0.46 8.59 -12.16
N LEU A 53 0.72 8.18 -11.70
CA LEU A 53 1.95 8.34 -12.48
C LEU A 53 1.87 7.56 -13.80
N LYS A 54 1.43 6.29 -13.78
CA LYS A 54 1.25 5.49 -15.00
C LYS A 54 0.27 6.13 -15.98
N MET A 55 -0.83 6.72 -15.48
CA MET A 55 -1.78 7.45 -16.32
C MET A 55 -1.15 8.70 -16.94
N TYR A 56 -0.33 9.45 -16.20
CA TYR A 56 0.43 10.56 -16.76
C TYR A 56 1.39 10.07 -17.85
N GLN A 57 2.19 9.05 -17.57
CA GLN A 57 3.16 8.49 -18.53
C GLN A 57 2.49 8.01 -19.81
N TRP A 58 1.29 7.43 -19.71
CA TRP A 58 0.51 7.02 -20.88
C TRP A 58 -0.02 8.24 -21.65
N THR A 59 -0.70 9.16 -20.97
CA THR A 59 -1.58 10.14 -21.60
C THR A 59 -0.96 11.53 -21.81
N GLY A 60 0.09 11.85 -21.06
CA GLY A 60 0.67 13.18 -20.97
C GLY A 60 -0.20 14.20 -20.22
N ASP A 61 -1.30 13.78 -19.58
CA ASP A 61 -2.19 14.68 -18.85
C ASP A 61 -1.53 15.24 -17.59
N ALA A 62 -1.06 16.49 -17.68
CA ALA A 62 -0.39 17.18 -16.58
C ALA A 62 -1.27 17.39 -15.35
N GLY A 63 -2.60 17.21 -15.45
CA GLY A 63 -3.52 17.27 -14.31
C GLY A 63 -3.11 16.31 -13.18
N TYR A 64 -2.63 15.11 -13.50
CA TYR A 64 -2.11 14.18 -12.49
C TYR A 64 -0.91 14.73 -11.72
N LEU A 65 -0.14 15.67 -12.29
CA LEU A 65 1.03 16.25 -11.64
C LEU A 65 0.73 17.56 -10.90
N THR A 66 -0.20 18.36 -11.43
CA THR A 66 -0.37 19.75 -11.00
C THR A 66 -1.74 20.10 -10.41
N ASP A 67 -2.75 19.26 -10.60
CA ASP A 67 -4.09 19.54 -10.05
C ASP A 67 -4.03 19.53 -8.50
N PRO A 68 -4.60 20.55 -7.82
CA PRO A 68 -4.58 20.66 -6.36
C PRO A 68 -5.17 19.46 -5.62
N LEU A 69 -6.16 18.77 -6.18
CA LEU A 69 -6.76 17.59 -5.54
C LEU A 69 -5.77 16.43 -5.48
N PHE A 70 -5.06 16.19 -6.58
CA PHE A 70 -4.05 15.14 -6.69
C PHE A 70 -2.83 15.46 -5.84
N THR A 71 -2.30 16.68 -5.96
CA THR A 71 -1.13 17.09 -5.17
C THR A 71 -1.41 17.09 -3.67
N ASN A 72 -2.60 17.53 -3.23
CA ASN A 72 -3.02 17.40 -1.82
C ASN A 72 -3.07 15.93 -1.39
N PHE A 73 -3.64 15.05 -2.21
CA PHE A 73 -3.67 13.62 -1.91
C PHE A 73 -2.27 13.01 -1.77
N TYR A 74 -1.34 13.37 -2.65
CA TYR A 74 0.05 12.90 -2.57
C TYR A 74 0.73 13.36 -1.29
N GLU A 75 0.63 14.66 -0.98
CA GLU A 75 1.24 15.22 0.22
C GLU A 75 0.69 14.56 1.49
N LYS A 76 -0.64 14.40 1.60
CA LYS A 76 -1.25 13.75 2.76
C LYS A 76 -0.85 12.27 2.86
N SER A 77 -0.74 11.57 1.73
CA SER A 77 -0.38 10.16 1.68
C SER A 77 1.06 9.89 2.13
N VAL A 78 2.03 10.75 1.76
CA VAL A 78 3.44 10.54 2.12
C VAL A 78 3.86 11.17 3.46
N ASN A 79 2.94 11.88 4.12
CA ASN A 79 3.19 12.57 5.39
C ASN A 79 2.20 12.09 6.47
N GLU A 80 1.05 12.73 6.57
CA GLU A 80 0.11 12.53 7.67
C GLU A 80 -0.44 11.11 7.71
N TYR A 81 -0.69 10.51 6.56
CA TYR A 81 -1.13 9.12 6.44
C TYR A 81 -0.08 8.14 6.97
N VAL A 82 1.15 8.23 6.46
CA VAL A 82 2.29 7.39 6.92
C VAL A 82 2.45 7.49 8.43
N HIS A 83 2.38 8.70 8.98
CA HIS A 83 2.51 8.91 10.42
C HIS A 83 1.31 8.35 11.22
N ARG A 84 0.08 8.64 10.78
CA ARG A 84 -1.17 8.23 11.44
C ARG A 84 -1.29 6.70 11.56
N TRP A 85 -0.70 5.98 10.62
CA TRP A 85 -0.75 4.52 10.58
C TRP A 85 0.56 3.85 11.00
N ALA A 86 1.51 4.59 11.58
CA ALA A 86 2.82 4.06 12.00
C ALA A 86 3.52 3.25 10.89
N LEU A 87 3.48 3.79 9.66
CA LEU A 87 4.03 3.15 8.47
C LEU A 87 5.48 3.58 8.20
N GLU A 88 6.08 4.44 9.02
CA GLU A 88 7.48 4.83 8.86
C GLU A 88 8.40 3.58 8.84
N PRO A 89 9.50 3.57 8.05
CA PRO A 89 10.37 2.39 7.90
C PRO A 89 10.87 1.83 9.24
N GLU A 90 11.11 2.70 10.22
CA GLU A 90 11.60 2.33 11.55
C GLU A 90 10.52 1.76 12.47
N LYS A 91 9.24 1.95 12.14
CA LYS A 91 8.09 1.56 12.99
C LYS A 91 7.21 0.48 12.37
N ILE A 92 7.22 0.34 11.05
CA ILE A 92 6.24 -0.47 10.32
C ILE A 92 6.18 -1.93 10.80
N MET A 93 7.32 -2.49 11.20
CA MET A 93 7.43 -3.87 11.71
C MET A 93 7.02 -4.00 13.20
N ASP A 94 6.85 -2.90 13.92
CA ASP A 94 6.45 -2.87 15.34
C ASP A 94 5.03 -2.31 15.52
N ARG A 95 4.28 -2.15 14.43
CA ARG A 95 2.93 -1.60 14.42
C ARG A 95 1.94 -2.49 15.18
N SER A 96 1.01 -1.86 15.90
CA SER A 96 -0.14 -2.54 16.51
C SER A 96 -1.07 -3.14 15.44
N PRO A 97 -1.61 -4.36 15.63
CA PRO A 97 -2.61 -4.94 14.72
C PRO A 97 -3.89 -4.11 14.63
N TYR A 98 -4.21 -3.33 15.67
CA TYR A 98 -5.36 -2.43 15.71
C TYR A 98 -4.90 -1.00 15.95
N MET A 99 -5.14 -0.13 14.97
CA MET A 99 -4.73 1.28 14.99
C MET A 99 -5.95 2.20 14.94
N ASN A 100 -5.82 3.39 15.54
CA ASN A 100 -6.80 4.47 15.47
C ASN A 100 -8.23 4.07 15.87
N GLN A 101 -8.38 3.13 16.81
CA GLN A 101 -9.67 2.52 17.17
C GLN A 101 -10.59 3.45 17.97
N PRO A 102 -11.91 3.24 17.94
CA PRO A 102 -12.82 3.93 18.84
C PRO A 102 -12.62 3.47 20.30
N GLU A 103 -13.08 4.27 21.26
CA GLU A 103 -12.96 3.98 22.69
C GLU A 103 -13.68 2.67 23.09
N ASP A 104 -14.77 2.33 22.39
CA ASP A 104 -15.58 1.13 22.58
C ASP A 104 -15.19 -0.02 21.64
N PHE A 105 -13.88 -0.19 21.39
CA PHE A 105 -13.35 -1.27 20.55
C PHE A 105 -13.99 -2.63 20.88
N ASN A 106 -14.38 -3.36 19.84
CA ASN A 106 -15.12 -4.61 19.93
C ASN A 106 -14.52 -5.59 18.92
N PRO A 107 -13.83 -6.65 19.36
CA PRO A 107 -13.20 -7.61 18.46
C PRO A 107 -14.21 -8.43 17.65
N ASN A 108 -15.50 -8.38 17.98
CA ASN A 108 -16.57 -9.00 17.19
C ASN A 108 -17.20 -8.04 16.17
N ASN A 109 -16.80 -6.76 16.14
CA ASN A 109 -17.20 -5.83 15.09
C ASN A 109 -16.15 -5.88 13.96
N ASN A 110 -16.59 -6.26 12.76
CA ASN A 110 -15.72 -6.33 11.60
C ASN A 110 -15.10 -4.96 11.28
N PHE A 111 -15.86 -3.86 11.39
CA PHE A 111 -15.33 -2.50 11.12
C PHE A 111 -14.26 -2.05 12.11
N HIS A 112 -14.28 -2.57 13.34
CA HIS A 112 -13.24 -2.30 14.32
C HIS A 112 -11.98 -3.11 13.99
N THR A 113 -12.14 -4.38 13.61
CA THR A 113 -11.00 -5.28 13.33
C THR A 113 -10.37 -5.07 11.95
N CYS A 114 -11.11 -4.55 10.97
CA CYS A 114 -10.60 -4.22 9.62
C CYS A 114 -10.00 -2.81 9.52
N ARG A 115 -9.83 -2.12 10.65
CA ARG A 115 -9.29 -0.76 10.66
C ARG A 115 -7.76 -0.80 10.59
N GLY A 116 -7.20 -0.47 9.43
CA GLY A 116 -5.77 -0.51 9.16
C GLY A 116 -5.30 -1.85 8.60
N LEU A 117 -6.08 -2.44 7.68
CA LEU A 117 -5.73 -3.70 7.01
C LEU A 117 -4.36 -3.56 6.33
N PRO A 118 -3.37 -4.37 6.72
CA PRO A 118 -1.98 -4.14 6.36
C PRO A 118 -1.55 -4.87 5.07
N SER A 119 -2.52 -5.29 4.26
CA SER A 119 -2.37 -6.12 3.06
C SER A 119 -3.69 -6.14 2.31
N TYR A 120 -3.66 -6.51 1.03
CA TYR A 120 -4.85 -6.95 0.30
C TYR A 120 -5.39 -8.30 0.81
N VAL A 121 -4.61 -9.05 1.58
CA VAL A 121 -5.04 -10.30 2.21
C VAL A 121 -5.81 -10.02 3.50
N GLU A 122 -7.13 -10.18 3.45
CA GLU A 122 -8.03 -9.85 4.58
C GLU A 122 -8.38 -11.05 5.47
N ASN A 123 -8.07 -12.27 5.03
CA ASN A 123 -8.48 -13.50 5.71
C ASN A 123 -7.44 -14.10 6.66
N PHE A 124 -6.28 -13.44 6.84
CA PHE A 124 -5.21 -13.89 7.73
C PHE A 124 -5.22 -13.12 9.06
N ARG A 125 -5.56 -13.80 10.15
CA ARG A 125 -5.64 -13.18 11.49
C ARG A 125 -4.26 -12.85 12.05
N GLY A 126 -4.16 -11.71 12.73
CA GLY A 126 -2.94 -11.25 13.39
C GLY A 126 -1.88 -10.72 12.42
N LEU A 127 -2.20 -10.55 11.13
CA LEU A 127 -1.33 -9.87 10.17
C LEU A 127 -1.14 -8.41 10.60
N THR A 128 0.11 -7.95 10.66
CA THR A 128 0.45 -6.55 10.96
C THR A 128 1.21 -5.89 9.81
N VAL A 129 1.87 -6.64 8.94
CA VAL A 129 2.45 -6.15 7.68
C VAL A 129 2.34 -7.25 6.63
N GLY A 130 1.83 -6.93 5.44
CA GLY A 130 1.94 -7.77 4.25
C GLY A 130 3.12 -7.34 3.37
N VAL A 131 3.66 -8.29 2.59
CA VAL A 131 4.76 -7.99 1.64
C VAL A 131 4.27 -7.09 0.51
N ASP A 132 2.99 -7.22 0.17
CA ASP A 132 2.29 -6.35 -0.76
C ASP A 132 2.25 -4.91 -0.25
N LEU A 133 2.03 -4.67 1.05
CA LEU A 133 2.09 -3.32 1.62
C LEU A 133 3.48 -2.69 1.44
N LEU A 134 4.55 -3.43 1.73
CA LEU A 134 5.91 -2.93 1.49
C LEU A 134 6.16 -2.63 0.00
N ALA A 135 5.71 -3.53 -0.89
CA ALA A 135 5.85 -3.34 -2.33
C ALA A 135 5.07 -2.12 -2.83
N THR A 136 3.82 -1.94 -2.38
CA THR A 136 3.00 -0.78 -2.76
C THR A 136 3.59 0.50 -2.19
N MET A 137 4.10 0.50 -0.96
CA MET A 137 4.75 1.68 -0.37
C MET A 137 6.00 2.10 -1.16
N TYR A 138 6.86 1.14 -1.52
CA TYR A 138 7.98 1.39 -2.43
C TYR A 138 7.52 2.08 -3.71
N ALA A 139 6.51 1.52 -4.38
CA ALA A 139 6.00 2.07 -5.64
C ALA A 139 5.35 3.46 -5.47
N GLY A 140 4.58 3.69 -4.40
CA GLY A 140 3.95 4.97 -4.13
C GLY A 140 4.96 6.08 -3.85
N PHE A 141 6.00 5.79 -3.06
CA PHE A 141 7.07 6.76 -2.80
C PHE A 141 7.95 7.02 -4.03
N ASN A 142 8.21 5.99 -4.85
CA ASN A 142 8.85 6.19 -6.16
C ASN A 142 7.99 7.05 -7.09
N ALA A 143 6.68 6.80 -7.13
CA ALA A 143 5.77 7.59 -7.95
C ALA A 143 5.75 9.06 -7.50
N TYR A 144 5.72 9.31 -6.19
CA TYR A 144 5.86 10.65 -5.63
C TYR A 144 7.16 11.33 -6.05
N ALA A 145 8.28 10.60 -5.98
CA ALA A 145 9.57 11.13 -6.36
C ALA A 145 9.66 11.48 -7.85
N GLU A 146 9.14 10.63 -8.72
CA GLU A 146 9.16 10.84 -10.16
C GLU A 146 8.26 12.01 -10.56
N MET A 147 7.04 12.10 -10.02
CA MET A 147 6.14 13.24 -10.23
C MET A 147 6.75 14.56 -9.74
N ALA A 148 7.47 14.54 -8.61
CA ALA A 148 8.22 15.69 -8.12
C ALA A 148 9.37 16.09 -9.07
N GLY A 149 10.14 15.13 -9.59
CA GLY A 149 11.19 15.39 -10.58
C GLY A 149 10.64 15.98 -11.89
N LEU A 150 9.49 15.49 -12.35
CA LEU A 150 8.79 16.01 -13.53
C LEU A 150 8.29 17.47 -13.36
N THR A 151 8.10 17.91 -12.13
CA THR A 151 7.67 19.28 -11.79
C THR A 151 8.82 20.16 -11.28
N GLY A 152 10.05 19.63 -11.21
CA GLY A 152 11.24 20.37 -10.77
C GLY A 152 11.36 20.57 -9.25
N ASP A 153 10.66 19.76 -8.44
CA ASP A 153 10.78 19.80 -6.97
C ASP A 153 11.80 18.77 -6.47
N ASP A 154 13.07 19.20 -6.44
CA ASP A 154 14.20 18.34 -6.03
C ASP A 154 14.12 17.88 -4.57
N VAL A 155 13.49 18.67 -3.70
CA VAL A 155 13.34 18.34 -2.27
C VAL A 155 12.38 17.17 -2.12
N LYS A 156 11.21 17.25 -2.75
CA LYS A 156 10.22 16.16 -2.75
C LYS A 156 10.74 14.92 -3.46
N MET A 157 11.42 15.10 -4.59
CA MET A 157 12.05 14.00 -5.33
C MET A 157 13.03 13.22 -4.44
N THR A 158 13.93 13.93 -3.75
CA THR A 158 14.92 13.31 -2.87
C THR A 158 14.24 12.59 -1.71
N LYS A 159 13.27 13.23 -1.05
CA LYS A 159 12.50 12.61 0.03
C LYS A 159 11.82 11.31 -0.41
N GLY A 160 11.13 11.35 -1.56
CA GLY A 160 10.44 10.18 -2.10
C GLY A 160 11.39 9.02 -2.40
N ARG A 161 12.53 9.29 -3.06
CA ARG A 161 13.54 8.26 -3.35
C ARG A 161 14.12 7.65 -2.08
N THR A 162 14.46 8.47 -1.09
CA THR A 162 15.00 7.97 0.19
C THR A 162 14.00 7.06 0.90
N GLN A 163 12.73 7.43 0.92
CA GLN A 163 11.69 6.60 1.54
C GLN A 163 11.44 5.31 0.75
N ALA A 164 11.34 5.38 -0.57
CA ALA A 164 11.18 4.18 -1.41
C ALA A 164 12.33 3.19 -1.17
N GLU A 165 13.58 3.66 -1.18
CA GLU A 165 14.74 2.82 -0.89
C GLU A 165 14.63 2.15 0.49
N ALA A 166 14.22 2.89 1.52
CA ALA A 166 14.09 2.33 2.86
C ALA A 166 13.09 1.14 2.91
N TYR A 167 11.95 1.22 2.21
CA TYR A 167 11.00 0.09 2.14
C TYR A 167 11.56 -1.08 1.32
N ARG A 168 12.30 -0.80 0.24
CA ARG A 168 13.01 -1.84 -0.52
C ARG A 168 14.07 -2.53 0.33
N GLU A 169 14.85 -1.78 1.12
CA GLU A 169 15.84 -2.34 2.03
C GLU A 169 15.19 -3.25 3.08
N ILE A 170 14.02 -2.88 3.62
CA ILE A 170 13.26 -3.77 4.52
C ILE A 170 12.90 -5.07 3.79
N LEU A 171 12.33 -4.96 2.59
CA LEU A 171 11.94 -6.12 1.77
C LEU A 171 13.15 -7.03 1.48
N GLU A 172 14.25 -6.45 0.98
CA GLU A 172 15.43 -7.19 0.57
C GLU A 172 16.22 -7.77 1.74
N ASN A 173 16.33 -7.06 2.87
CA ASN A 173 17.21 -7.48 3.97
C ASN A 173 16.48 -8.27 5.05
N ARG A 174 15.17 -8.08 5.22
CA ARG A 174 14.41 -8.72 6.30
C ARG A 174 13.39 -9.74 5.82
N TRP A 175 12.83 -9.57 4.62
CA TRP A 175 11.72 -10.42 4.14
C TRP A 175 12.19 -11.54 3.22
N TRP A 176 13.34 -11.41 2.57
CA TRP A 176 13.94 -12.52 1.84
C TRP A 176 14.47 -13.61 2.79
N ASN A 177 14.03 -14.85 2.58
CA ASN A 177 14.57 -16.02 3.27
C ASN A 177 15.62 -16.71 2.37
N PRO A 178 16.93 -16.62 2.70
CA PRO A 178 17.98 -17.23 1.89
C PRO A 178 17.93 -18.76 1.88
N ASP A 179 17.54 -19.39 2.98
CA ASP A 179 17.53 -20.86 3.10
C ASP A 179 16.46 -21.49 2.20
N SER A 180 15.32 -20.83 2.07
CA SER A 180 14.20 -21.31 1.26
C SER A 180 14.12 -20.64 -0.13
N SER A 181 14.94 -19.63 -0.38
CA SER A 181 14.98 -18.86 -1.63
C SER A 181 13.62 -18.27 -2.04
N PHE A 182 12.91 -17.67 -1.09
CA PHE A 182 11.68 -16.91 -1.35
C PHE A 182 11.52 -15.73 -0.39
N TYR A 183 10.66 -14.77 -0.73
CA TYR A 183 10.21 -13.74 0.22
C TYR A 183 9.15 -14.30 1.17
N GLN A 184 9.27 -14.05 2.48
CA GLN A 184 8.14 -14.17 3.39
C GLN A 184 7.04 -13.20 2.97
N THR A 185 5.78 -13.48 3.29
CA THR A 185 4.66 -12.63 2.84
C THR A 185 3.94 -11.92 3.96
N PHE A 186 4.01 -12.45 5.18
CA PHE A 186 3.25 -11.95 6.32
C PHE A 186 4.17 -11.76 7.51
N TRP A 187 4.02 -10.61 8.17
CA TRP A 187 4.55 -10.33 9.49
C TRP A 187 3.37 -10.16 10.44
N THR A 188 3.45 -10.75 11.63
CA THR A 188 2.31 -10.84 12.55
C THR A 188 2.50 -10.08 13.85
N GLU A 189 1.43 -9.95 14.63
CA GLU A 189 1.44 -9.37 15.98
C GLU A 189 2.40 -10.10 16.95
N ASP A 190 2.65 -11.39 16.70
CA ASP A 190 3.63 -12.21 17.43
C ASP A 190 5.08 -11.99 16.96
N GLN A 191 5.31 -11.04 16.05
CA GLN A 191 6.61 -10.74 15.43
C GLN A 191 7.24 -11.97 14.76
N LYS A 192 6.43 -12.69 13.98
CA LYS A 192 6.85 -13.88 13.24
C LYS A 192 6.51 -13.76 11.76
N PHE A 193 7.37 -14.36 10.94
CA PHE A 193 7.11 -14.51 9.54
C PHE A 193 6.19 -15.70 9.26
N TYR A 194 5.21 -15.47 8.39
CA TYR A 194 4.35 -16.49 7.81
C TYR A 194 4.33 -16.36 6.29
N ARG A 195 3.85 -17.44 5.66
CA ARG A 195 3.78 -17.58 4.21
C ARG A 195 2.33 -17.72 3.77
N GLY A 196 2.00 -17.01 2.70
CA GLY A 196 0.69 -16.98 2.05
C GLY A 196 0.78 -16.26 0.71
N GLU A 197 -0.17 -15.37 0.44
CA GLU A 197 -0.29 -14.62 -0.82
C GLU A 197 0.55 -13.33 -0.82
N GLY A 198 0.61 -12.60 -1.94
CA GLY A 198 1.25 -11.28 -2.00
C GLY A 198 2.52 -11.19 -2.85
N VAL A 199 3.13 -12.32 -3.25
CA VAL A 199 4.36 -12.33 -4.07
C VAL A 199 4.22 -11.65 -5.43
N PRO A 200 3.09 -11.79 -6.17
CA PRO A 200 2.92 -11.09 -7.44
C PRO A 200 3.12 -9.57 -7.32
N PHE A 201 2.71 -8.98 -6.19
CA PHE A 201 2.84 -7.54 -5.97
C PHE A 201 4.29 -7.06 -5.88
N ILE A 202 5.24 -7.92 -5.47
CA ILE A 202 6.68 -7.58 -5.53
C ILE A 202 7.11 -7.28 -6.97
N LEU A 203 6.60 -8.06 -7.93
CA LEU A 203 6.90 -7.89 -9.35
C LEU A 203 6.07 -6.77 -9.98
N TRP A 204 4.77 -6.71 -9.69
CA TRP A 204 3.88 -5.67 -10.21
C TRP A 204 4.32 -4.25 -9.86
N PHE A 205 4.91 -4.09 -8.67
CA PHE A 205 5.41 -2.80 -8.16
C PHE A 205 6.92 -2.62 -8.38
N ASP A 206 7.60 -3.53 -9.09
CA ASP A 206 9.05 -3.51 -9.32
C ASP A 206 9.87 -3.31 -8.03
N ALA A 207 9.42 -3.91 -6.93
CA ALA A 207 9.96 -3.68 -5.59
C ALA A 207 11.30 -4.38 -5.32
N SER A 208 11.74 -5.27 -6.20
CA SER A 208 13.06 -5.89 -6.16
C SER A 208 13.80 -5.64 -7.46
N GLU A 209 15.09 -5.29 -7.36
CA GLU A 209 16.02 -5.22 -8.49
C GLU A 209 16.94 -6.45 -8.57
N ASN A 210 16.84 -7.39 -7.63
CA ASN A 210 17.73 -8.54 -7.58
C ASN A 210 17.28 -9.60 -8.60
N PRO A 211 18.07 -9.88 -9.66
CA PRO A 211 17.64 -10.76 -10.74
C PRO A 211 17.42 -12.21 -10.29
N ASP A 212 18.14 -12.69 -9.28
CA ASP A 212 17.94 -14.04 -8.74
C ASP A 212 16.64 -14.14 -7.95
N ARG A 213 16.33 -13.12 -7.15
CA ARG A 213 15.11 -13.07 -6.35
C ARG A 213 13.87 -12.85 -7.21
N ILE A 214 13.97 -12.02 -8.26
CA ILE A 214 12.92 -11.88 -9.27
C ILE A 214 12.61 -13.23 -9.93
N ARG A 215 13.64 -13.97 -10.39
CA ARG A 215 13.45 -15.31 -10.97
C ARG A 215 12.84 -16.29 -9.98
N ALA A 216 13.26 -16.24 -8.72
CA ALA A 216 12.71 -17.07 -7.66
C ALA A 216 11.22 -16.75 -7.41
N SER A 217 10.85 -15.47 -7.37
CA SER A 217 9.45 -15.02 -7.24
C SER A 217 8.60 -15.46 -8.42
N VAL A 218 9.09 -15.36 -9.66
CA VAL A 218 8.38 -15.88 -10.85
C VAL A 218 8.16 -17.39 -10.73
N LYS A 219 9.20 -18.14 -10.33
CA LYS A 219 9.08 -19.59 -10.11
C LYS A 219 8.06 -19.93 -9.02
N ASP A 220 8.05 -19.17 -7.92
CA ASP A 220 7.07 -19.33 -6.83
C ASP A 220 5.64 -19.08 -7.33
N ILE A 221 5.42 -18.01 -8.09
CA ILE A 221 4.12 -17.72 -8.71
C ILE A 221 3.65 -18.85 -9.60
N LEU A 222 4.52 -19.40 -10.44
CA LEU A 222 4.17 -20.51 -11.34
C LEU A 222 3.98 -21.86 -10.64
N SER A 223 4.32 -21.97 -9.35
CA SER A 223 4.30 -23.25 -8.62
C SER A 223 2.95 -23.60 -7.97
N ARG A 224 2.01 -22.65 -7.94
CA ARG A 224 0.70 -22.82 -7.28
C ARG A 224 -0.42 -22.07 -8.00
N GLU A 225 -1.64 -22.41 -7.66
CA GLU A 225 -2.83 -21.64 -8.07
C GLU A 225 -3.01 -20.39 -7.21
N TRP A 226 -3.63 -19.37 -7.80
CA TRP A 226 -3.84 -18.06 -7.19
C TRP A 226 -5.31 -17.65 -7.34
N ASN A 227 -5.80 -16.87 -6.38
CA ASN A 227 -7.10 -16.23 -6.50
C ASN A 227 -7.08 -15.10 -7.54
N VAL A 228 -8.25 -14.59 -7.88
CA VAL A 228 -8.42 -13.54 -8.90
C VAL A 228 -7.70 -12.24 -8.55
N GLU A 229 -7.59 -11.91 -7.26
CA GLU A 229 -6.92 -10.70 -6.77
C GLU A 229 -5.43 -10.72 -7.10
N ASN A 230 -4.75 -11.84 -6.80
CA ASN A 230 -3.34 -12.00 -7.13
C ASN A 230 -3.10 -12.12 -8.64
N MET A 231 -4.00 -12.79 -9.37
CA MET A 231 -3.90 -12.91 -10.84
C MET A 231 -3.98 -11.56 -11.56
N SER A 232 -4.66 -10.58 -10.96
CA SER A 232 -4.75 -9.23 -11.51
C SER A 232 -3.42 -8.47 -11.46
N ALA A 233 -2.48 -8.94 -10.63
CA ALA A 233 -1.13 -8.40 -10.47
C ALA A 233 -0.06 -9.28 -11.15
N PHE A 234 -0.44 -10.21 -12.01
CA PHE A 234 0.54 -10.98 -12.80
C PHE A 234 1.15 -10.07 -13.87
N PRO A 235 2.48 -10.18 -14.09
CA PRO A 235 3.18 -9.42 -15.13
C PRO A 235 2.84 -9.89 -16.56
#